data_AF-E1JUS2-F1
#
_entry.id   AF-E1JUS2-F1
#
_cell.length_a   1.000
_cell.length_b   1.000
_cell.length_c   1.000
_cell.angle_alpha   90.00
_cell.angle_beta   90.00
_cell.angle_gamma   90.00
#
_symmetry.space_group_name_H-M   'P 1'
#
loop_
_entity.id
_entity.type
_entity.pdbx_description
1 polymer ?
#
loop_
_entity_poly.entity_id
_entity_poly.type
_entity_poly.pdbx_seq_one_letter_code
_entity_poly.pdbx_strand_id
1 'polypeptide(L)'
;METLTYNEILALEPRILEAEALARELAGSPTYDLWYSAVKPAFKFLVGIMSKHADPRLRTSEAYDVVYRHLLAIYETRPTDGAMPPPVAAPASPSSDPGQRICPACGQDMRDAESCGGPLIQVAGRVYERVRFGQESGNRWEEFDFCPECGVSHGGLHHPGCDIEECPRCRRQYLSCDCGEEEDGPGGPEAIPAMMPCEVLQ
;
A
#
# COMPACT_ATOMS: atom_id res chain seq x y z
N MET A 1 8.29 -13.55 -20.96
CA MET A 1 7.06 -14.37 -20.91
C MET A 1 6.10 -13.79 -21.93
N GLU A 2 5.40 -14.63 -22.67
CA GLU A 2 4.41 -14.18 -23.65
C GLU A 2 3.23 -13.56 -22.91
N THR A 3 2.74 -12.40 -23.35
CA THR A 3 1.61 -11.71 -22.72
C THR A 3 0.31 -12.47 -22.99
N LEU A 4 -0.37 -12.90 -21.93
CA LEU A 4 -1.66 -13.58 -22.03
C LEU A 4 -2.74 -12.63 -22.56
N THR A 5 -3.57 -13.12 -23.47
CA THR A 5 -4.78 -12.44 -23.91
C THR A 5 -5.90 -12.61 -22.89
N TYR A 6 -6.89 -11.71 -22.92
CA TYR A 6 -8.05 -11.79 -22.02
C TYR A 6 -8.79 -13.13 -22.11
N ASN A 7 -8.95 -13.69 -23.32
CA ASN A 7 -9.61 -14.97 -23.52
C ASN A 7 -8.82 -16.15 -22.92
N GLU A 8 -7.49 -16.10 -22.97
CA GLU A 8 -6.64 -17.11 -22.34
C GLU A 8 -6.74 -17.03 -20.80
N ILE A 9 -6.85 -15.83 -20.26
CA ILE A 9 -7.04 -15.63 -18.82
C ILE A 9 -8.43 -16.13 -18.38
N LEU A 10 -9.48 -15.84 -19.15
CA LEU A 10 -10.84 -16.34 -18.89
C LEU A 10 -10.91 -17.87 -18.86
N ALA A 11 -10.18 -18.54 -19.75
CA ALA A 11 -10.12 -20.00 -19.80
C ALA A 11 -9.45 -20.61 -18.56
N LEU A 12 -8.56 -19.86 -17.91
CA LEU A 12 -7.82 -20.27 -16.72
C LEU A 12 -8.55 -19.94 -15.42
N GLU A 13 -9.38 -18.89 -15.40
CA GLU A 13 -10.12 -18.46 -14.21
C GLU A 13 -11.56 -18.02 -14.54
N PRO A 14 -12.53 -18.95 -14.54
CA PRO A 14 -13.91 -18.66 -14.91
C PRO A 14 -14.61 -17.68 -13.95
N ARG A 15 -14.10 -17.45 -12.73
CA ARG A 15 -14.64 -16.46 -11.79
C ARG A 15 -14.50 -15.02 -12.30
N ILE A 16 -13.64 -14.77 -13.29
CA ILE A 16 -13.59 -13.46 -13.97
C ILE A 16 -14.94 -13.13 -14.62
N LEU A 17 -15.70 -14.13 -15.09
CA LEU A 17 -17.04 -13.93 -15.65
C LEU A 17 -18.03 -13.40 -14.61
N GLU A 18 -17.88 -13.77 -13.33
CA GLU A 18 -18.70 -13.23 -12.24
C GLU A 18 -18.40 -11.74 -12.02
N ALA A 19 -17.12 -11.37 -12.06
CA ALA A 19 -16.70 -9.97 -11.99
C ALA A 19 -17.16 -9.16 -13.21
N GLU A 20 -17.12 -9.73 -14.41
CA GLU A 20 -17.70 -9.11 -15.60
C GLU A 20 -19.21 -8.92 -15.49
N ALA A 21 -19.94 -9.93 -15.01
CA ALA A 21 -21.39 -9.86 -14.87
C ALA A 21 -21.78 -8.73 -13.91
N LEU A 22 -21.10 -8.63 -12.76
CA LEU A 22 -21.29 -7.53 -11.80
C LEU A 22 -20.92 -6.17 -12.41
N ALA A 23 -19.81 -6.09 -13.14
CA ALA A 23 -19.38 -4.88 -13.83
C ALA A 23 -20.40 -4.42 -14.87
N ARG A 24 -21.03 -5.35 -15.61
CA ARG A 24 -22.07 -5.09 -16.61
C ARG A 24 -23.41 -4.69 -15.97
N GLU A 25 -23.79 -5.30 -14.86
CA GLU A 25 -25.01 -4.94 -14.12
C GLU A 25 -24.96 -3.49 -13.64
N LEU A 26 -23.78 -3.06 -13.22
CA LEU A 26 -23.53 -1.71 -12.73
C LEU A 26 -23.11 -0.74 -13.85
N ALA A 27 -22.88 -1.24 -15.07
CA ALA A 27 -22.51 -0.43 -16.21
C ALA A 27 -23.63 0.57 -16.51
N GLY A 28 -23.30 1.85 -16.48
CA GLY A 28 -24.29 2.92 -16.49
C GLY A 28 -24.75 3.39 -15.11
N SER A 29 -23.98 3.15 -14.05
CA SER A 29 -24.06 4.02 -12.88
C SER A 29 -23.82 5.49 -13.29
N PRO A 30 -24.58 6.46 -12.76
CA PRO A 30 -24.36 7.89 -13.04
C PRO A 30 -23.03 8.41 -12.50
N THR A 31 -22.36 7.65 -11.61
CA THR A 31 -21.09 8.06 -10.99
C THR A 31 -20.07 6.92 -11.05
N TYR A 32 -18.84 7.25 -11.45
CA TYR A 32 -17.69 6.35 -11.42
C TYR A 32 -17.50 5.73 -10.04
N ASP A 33 -17.63 6.53 -8.98
CA ASP A 33 -17.38 6.08 -7.60
C ASP A 33 -18.32 4.96 -7.17
N LEU A 34 -19.61 5.04 -7.48
CA LEU A 34 -20.56 3.96 -7.14
C LEU A 34 -20.24 2.66 -7.88
N TRP A 35 -19.87 2.75 -9.16
CA TRP A 35 -19.46 1.58 -9.93
C TRP A 35 -18.17 0.98 -9.38
N TYR A 36 -17.15 1.82 -9.20
CA TYR A 36 -15.84 1.43 -8.75
C TYR A 36 -15.89 0.87 -7.32
N SER A 37 -16.62 1.49 -6.39
CA SER A 37 -16.80 0.98 -5.02
C SER A 37 -17.53 -0.36 -4.95
N ALA A 38 -18.38 -0.68 -5.92
CA ALA A 38 -19.10 -1.96 -5.97
C ALA A 38 -18.32 -3.05 -6.71
N VAL A 39 -17.57 -2.71 -7.76
CA VAL A 39 -16.77 -3.65 -8.55
C VAL A 39 -15.38 -3.90 -7.93
N LYS A 40 -14.76 -2.89 -7.31
CA LYS A 40 -13.43 -3.00 -6.68
C LYS A 40 -13.34 -4.09 -5.61
N PRO A 41 -14.31 -4.32 -4.72
CA PRO A 41 -14.24 -5.41 -3.75
C PRO A 41 -14.23 -6.79 -4.42
N ALA A 42 -15.06 -6.99 -5.46
CA ALA A 42 -15.08 -8.22 -6.24
C ALA A 42 -13.76 -8.42 -7.01
N PHE A 43 -13.22 -7.34 -7.58
CA PHE A 43 -11.92 -7.35 -8.25
C PHE A 43 -10.76 -7.61 -7.28
N LYS A 44 -10.74 -6.96 -6.11
CA LYS A 44 -9.71 -7.17 -5.08
C LYS A 44 -9.76 -8.59 -4.52
N PHE A 45 -10.95 -9.16 -4.39
CA PHE A 45 -11.13 -10.56 -4.04
C PHE A 45 -10.59 -11.50 -5.12
N LEU A 46 -10.85 -11.19 -6.40
CA LEU A 46 -10.31 -11.91 -7.55
C LEU A 46 -8.78 -11.83 -7.60
N VAL A 47 -8.19 -10.64 -7.43
CA VAL A 47 -6.74 -10.43 -7.35
C VAL A 47 -6.13 -11.21 -6.17
N GLY A 48 -6.78 -11.17 -5.00
CA GLY A 48 -6.34 -11.94 -3.83
C GLY A 48 -6.42 -13.45 -4.01
N ILE A 49 -7.46 -13.95 -4.70
CA ILE A 49 -7.59 -15.34 -5.10
C ILE A 49 -6.52 -15.70 -6.13
N MET A 50 -6.29 -14.84 -7.13
CA MET A 50 -5.32 -15.10 -8.17
C MET A 50 -3.90 -15.16 -7.61
N SER A 51 -3.57 -14.25 -6.71
CA SER A 51 -2.27 -14.21 -6.03
C SER A 51 -1.97 -15.46 -5.21
N LYS A 52 -2.99 -16.07 -4.60
CA LYS A 52 -2.83 -17.21 -3.67
C LYS A 52 -3.13 -18.58 -4.28
N HIS A 53 -4.09 -18.63 -5.20
CA HIS A 53 -4.74 -19.87 -5.64
C HIS A 53 -4.89 -20.01 -7.15
N ALA A 54 -4.67 -18.96 -7.96
CA ALA A 54 -4.73 -19.15 -9.41
C ALA A 54 -3.53 -19.95 -9.92
N ASP A 55 -3.75 -20.51 -11.11
CA ASP A 55 -2.70 -21.09 -11.94
C ASP A 55 -1.46 -20.16 -11.94
N PRO A 56 -0.24 -20.68 -11.71
CA PRO A 56 0.98 -19.88 -11.68
C PRO A 56 1.18 -18.96 -12.90
N ARG A 57 0.57 -19.29 -14.05
CA ARG A 57 0.60 -18.46 -15.26
C ARG A 57 -0.15 -17.13 -15.12
N LEU A 58 -1.11 -17.05 -14.21
CA LEU A 58 -1.95 -15.86 -13.98
C LEU A 58 -1.39 -14.90 -12.93
N ARG A 59 -0.29 -15.25 -12.26
CA ARG A 59 0.28 -14.45 -11.15
C ARG A 59 1.22 -13.35 -11.61
N THR A 60 1.20 -13.00 -12.90
CA THR A 60 2.07 -11.96 -13.45
C THR A 60 1.37 -10.60 -13.44
N SER A 61 2.15 -9.53 -13.31
CA SER A 61 1.65 -8.15 -13.37
C SER A 61 0.91 -7.88 -14.68
N GLU A 62 1.35 -8.46 -15.79
CA GLU A 62 0.71 -8.32 -17.10
C GLU A 62 -0.67 -8.96 -17.15
N ALA A 63 -0.87 -10.11 -16.49
CA ALA A 63 -2.18 -10.77 -16.44
C ALA A 63 -3.20 -9.93 -15.65
N TYR A 64 -2.78 -9.33 -14.54
CA TYR A 64 -3.63 -8.42 -13.76
C TYR A 64 -4.02 -7.17 -14.55
N ASP A 65 -3.08 -6.57 -15.27
CA ASP A 65 -3.33 -5.37 -16.08
C ASP A 65 -4.31 -5.64 -17.23
N VAL A 66 -4.23 -6.81 -17.87
CA VAL A 66 -5.18 -7.23 -18.91
C VAL A 66 -6.61 -7.34 -18.38
N VAL A 67 -6.81 -7.94 -17.19
CA VAL A 67 -8.15 -8.05 -16.58
C VAL A 67 -8.67 -6.67 -16.17
N TYR A 68 -7.81 -5.84 -15.57
CA TYR A 68 -8.18 -4.50 -15.12
C TYR A 68 -8.62 -3.61 -16.28
N ARG A 69 -7.83 -3.57 -17.37
CA ARG A 69 -8.19 -2.82 -18.59
C ARG A 69 -9.49 -3.30 -19.21
N HIS A 70 -9.77 -4.60 -19.18
CA HIS A 70 -11.02 -5.14 -19.71
C HIS A 70 -12.24 -4.66 -18.91
N LEU A 71 -12.19 -4.74 -17.58
CA LEU A 71 -13.29 -4.31 -16.71
C LEU A 71 -13.55 -2.80 -16.81
N LEU A 72 -12.50 -1.99 -16.96
CA LEU A 72 -12.64 -0.56 -17.22
C LEU A 72 -13.30 -0.28 -18.57
N ALA A 73 -12.95 -1.02 -19.62
CA ALA A 73 -13.59 -0.85 -20.93
C ALA A 73 -15.11 -1.13 -20.87
N ILE A 74 -15.56 -2.08 -20.05
CA ILE A 74 -16.99 -2.34 -19.80
C ILE A 74 -17.68 -1.11 -19.20
N TYR A 75 -17.01 -0.41 -18.28
CA TYR A 75 -17.52 0.83 -17.71
C TYR A 75 -17.61 1.97 -18.74
N GLU A 76 -16.58 2.12 -19.58
CA GLU A 76 -16.50 3.18 -20.60
C GLU A 76 -17.54 3.03 -21.73
N THR A 77 -18.10 1.83 -21.90
CA THR A 77 -19.23 1.65 -22.81
C THR A 77 -20.52 2.22 -22.22
N ARG A 78 -20.77 3.53 -22.42
CA ARG A 78 -22.11 4.13 -22.29
C ARG A 78 -22.59 4.76 -23.60
N PRO A 79 -23.87 4.57 -23.97
CA PRO A 79 -24.49 5.32 -25.06
C PRO A 79 -24.48 6.81 -24.74
N THR A 80 -24.12 7.60 -25.74
CA THR A 80 -24.09 9.07 -25.77
C THR A 80 -25.19 9.70 -24.91
N ASP A 81 -24.81 10.48 -23.89
CA ASP A 81 -25.40 11.79 -23.56
C ASP A 81 -24.72 12.32 -22.28
N GLY A 82 -23.67 13.11 -22.46
CA GLY A 82 -22.93 13.74 -21.37
C GLY A 82 -21.46 13.35 -21.40
N ALA A 83 -20.71 13.99 -22.29
CA ALA A 83 -19.28 13.81 -22.46
C ALA A 83 -18.51 13.90 -21.13
N MET A 84 -17.61 12.94 -20.88
CA MET A 84 -16.48 13.12 -19.97
C MET A 84 -15.19 13.27 -20.80
N PRO A 85 -14.22 14.07 -20.33
CA PRO A 85 -12.98 14.32 -21.04
C PRO A 85 -12.07 13.06 -21.06
N PRO A 86 -11.11 12.99 -22.00
CA PRO A 86 -10.18 11.86 -22.10
C PRO A 86 -9.43 11.62 -20.78
N PRO A 87 -8.90 10.41 -20.55
CA PRO A 87 -8.09 10.12 -19.36
C PRO A 87 -6.84 11.00 -19.41
N VAL A 88 -6.87 12.12 -18.67
CA VAL A 88 -5.71 12.97 -18.54
C VAL A 88 -4.76 12.26 -17.59
N ALA A 89 -3.53 12.03 -18.05
CA ALA A 89 -2.44 11.51 -17.23
C ALA A 89 -2.41 12.25 -15.88
N ALA A 90 -2.34 11.47 -14.81
CA ALA A 90 -2.44 11.91 -13.42
C ALA A 90 -1.73 13.24 -13.15
N PRO A 91 -2.47 14.32 -12.82
CA PRO A 91 -1.91 15.41 -12.05
C PRO A 91 -2.29 15.20 -10.59
N ALA A 92 -1.26 15.14 -9.74
CA ALA A 92 -1.41 15.35 -8.30
C ALA A 92 -2.11 16.68 -8.06
N SER A 93 -3.25 16.69 -7.35
CA SER A 93 -3.83 17.90 -6.74
C SER A 93 -4.86 17.56 -5.66
N PRO A 94 -5.01 18.44 -4.66
CA PRO A 94 -5.49 18.11 -3.31
C PRO A 94 -7.02 18.00 -3.24
N SER A 95 -7.51 17.01 -2.51
CA SER A 95 -8.94 16.71 -2.41
C SER A 95 -9.65 17.60 -1.38
N SER A 96 -10.91 17.93 -1.66
CA SER A 96 -11.87 18.60 -0.76
C SER A 96 -13.03 17.65 -0.44
N ASP A 97 -12.72 16.41 -0.05
CA ASP A 97 -13.69 15.38 0.37
C ASP A 97 -13.87 15.36 1.91
N PRO A 98 -15.10 15.37 2.47
CA PRO A 98 -15.33 15.31 3.92
C PRO A 98 -14.91 13.99 4.60
N GLY A 99 -14.45 12.98 3.84
CA GLY A 99 -13.98 11.68 4.32
C GLY A 99 -12.46 11.55 4.50
N GLN A 100 -11.71 12.65 4.42
CA GLN A 100 -10.25 12.62 4.57
C GLN A 100 -9.82 12.07 5.93
N ARG A 101 -9.04 10.99 5.92
CA ARG A 101 -8.30 10.54 7.11
C ARG A 101 -6.99 11.30 7.16
N ILE A 102 -7.06 12.60 7.43
CA ILE A 102 -5.86 13.41 7.58
C ILE A 102 -5.08 12.90 8.78
N CYS A 103 -3.86 12.45 8.52
CA CYS A 103 -2.95 12.05 9.57
C CYS A 103 -2.54 13.31 10.37
N PRO A 104 -2.74 13.34 11.70
CA PRO A 104 -2.37 14.51 12.50
C PRO A 104 -0.85 14.73 12.56
N ALA A 105 -0.03 13.72 12.25
CA ALA A 105 1.43 13.84 12.29
C ALA A 105 2.04 14.44 11.01
N CYS A 106 1.50 14.14 9.83
CA CYS A 106 2.03 14.65 8.56
C CYS A 106 1.10 15.61 7.82
N GLY A 107 -0.16 15.72 8.21
CA GLY A 107 -1.15 16.60 7.58
C GLY A 107 -1.61 16.14 6.19
N GLN A 108 -1.23 14.94 5.76
CA GLN A 108 -1.63 14.35 4.48
C GLN A 108 -2.78 13.34 4.69
N ASP A 109 -3.59 13.09 3.66
CA ASP A 109 -4.54 11.97 3.65
C ASP A 109 -3.72 10.67 3.66
N MET A 110 -4.04 9.78 4.60
CA MET A 110 -3.33 8.51 4.77
C MET A 110 -3.37 7.61 3.52
N ARG A 111 -4.32 7.83 2.59
CA ARG A 111 -4.43 7.07 1.34
C ARG A 111 -3.51 7.57 0.21
N ASP A 112 -3.08 8.82 0.30
CA ASP A 112 -2.32 9.49 -0.75
C ASP A 112 -0.85 9.70 -0.38
N ALA A 113 -0.48 9.52 0.89
CA ALA A 113 0.86 9.75 1.39
C ALA A 113 1.80 8.57 1.07
N GLU A 114 2.84 8.83 0.26
CA GLU A 114 3.90 7.84 -0.01
C GLU A 114 4.72 7.47 1.23
N SER A 115 4.77 8.37 2.22
CA SER A 115 5.43 8.18 3.51
C SER A 115 4.85 9.15 4.53
N CYS A 116 4.70 8.71 5.78
CA CYS A 116 4.52 9.64 6.89
C CYS A 116 5.82 10.41 7.19
N GLY A 117 5.71 11.55 7.87
CA GLY A 117 6.83 12.33 8.37
C GLY A 117 7.41 11.80 9.69
N GLY A 118 8.60 12.29 10.05
CA GLY A 118 9.27 11.98 11.30
C GLY A 118 10.00 10.63 11.26
N PRO A 119 11.24 10.56 10.75
CA PRO A 119 12.00 9.31 10.68
C PRO A 119 12.50 8.82 12.04
N LEU A 120 12.43 9.65 13.07
CA LEU A 120 12.94 9.36 14.40
C LEU A 120 11.80 9.19 15.40
N ILE A 121 11.96 8.24 16.30
CA ILE A 121 11.03 7.98 17.40
C ILE A 121 11.78 7.74 18.70
N GLN A 122 11.24 8.23 19.82
CA GLN A 122 11.83 8.03 21.14
C GLN A 122 11.18 6.82 21.82
N VAL A 123 12.01 5.89 22.29
CA VAL A 123 11.59 4.67 23.00
C VAL A 123 12.52 4.47 24.20
N ALA A 124 11.99 4.43 25.43
CA ALA A 124 12.77 4.39 26.69
C ALA A 124 13.92 5.41 26.70
N GLY A 125 13.61 6.70 26.48
CA GLY A 125 14.61 7.77 26.53
C GLY A 125 15.59 7.83 25.35
N ARG A 126 15.71 6.77 24.53
CA ARG A 126 16.63 6.70 23.39
C ARG A 126 15.91 6.99 22.07
N VAL A 127 16.62 7.62 21.13
CA VAL A 127 16.10 7.96 19.81
C VAL A 127 16.51 6.88 18.81
N TYR A 128 15.53 6.38 18.06
CA TYR A 128 15.70 5.34 17.05
C TYR A 128 15.18 5.82 15.69
N GLU A 129 15.76 5.31 14.60
CA GLU A 129 15.12 5.38 13.29
C GLU A 129 13.92 4.43 13.26
N ARG A 130 12.79 4.90 12.74
CA ARG A 130 11.58 4.11 12.59
C ARG A 130 11.76 3.04 11.52
N VAL A 131 11.11 1.90 11.71
CA VAL A 131 11.11 0.82 10.73
C VAL A 131 10.16 1.20 9.59
N ARG A 132 10.69 1.20 8.36
CA ARG A 132 9.92 1.48 7.16
C ARG A 132 9.11 0.26 6.75
N PHE A 133 8.01 0.51 6.04
CA PHE A 133 7.22 -0.55 5.46
C PHE A 133 8.05 -1.38 4.47
N GLY A 134 8.04 -2.69 4.62
CA GLY A 134 8.88 -3.62 3.87
C GLY A 134 10.25 -3.91 4.50
N GLN A 135 10.60 -3.23 5.61
CA GLN A 135 11.85 -3.44 6.35
C GLN A 135 11.62 -4.02 7.75
N GLU A 136 10.38 -4.39 8.05
CA GLU A 136 10.03 -5.16 9.24
C GLU A 136 10.68 -6.54 9.25
N SER A 137 10.66 -7.16 10.42
CA SER A 137 11.28 -8.44 10.66
C SER A 137 10.47 -9.55 9.99
N GLY A 138 11.15 -10.26 9.09
CA GLY A 138 10.54 -11.29 8.27
C GLY A 138 10.01 -10.72 6.95
N ASN A 139 10.14 -11.52 5.90
CA ASN A 139 9.81 -11.12 4.52
C ASN A 139 8.30 -11.08 4.22
N ARG A 140 7.45 -10.97 5.25
CA ARG A 140 5.99 -11.08 5.12
C ARG A 140 5.37 -9.91 4.35
N TRP A 141 6.06 -8.76 4.34
CA TRP A 141 5.53 -7.52 3.77
C TRP A 141 6.31 -7.03 2.54
N GLU A 142 7.42 -7.68 2.18
CA GLU A 142 8.28 -7.29 1.05
C GLU A 142 7.55 -7.34 -0.30
N GLU A 143 6.50 -8.16 -0.43
CA GLU A 143 5.74 -8.32 -1.66
C GLU A 143 4.59 -7.31 -1.83
N PHE A 144 4.35 -6.46 -0.82
CA PHE A 144 3.23 -5.51 -0.83
C PHE A 144 3.71 -4.12 -1.24
N ASP A 145 3.09 -3.55 -2.28
CA ASP A 145 3.37 -2.17 -2.70
C ASP A 145 2.89 -1.12 -1.68
N PHE A 146 1.86 -1.46 -0.88
CA PHE A 146 1.27 -0.57 0.12
C PHE A 146 0.94 -1.31 1.41
N CYS A 147 1.10 -0.62 2.54
CA CYS A 147 0.74 -1.15 3.84
C CYS A 147 -0.79 -1.37 3.90
N PRO A 148 -1.26 -2.58 4.23
CA PRO A 148 -2.69 -2.87 4.26
C PRO A 148 -3.44 -2.16 5.41
N GLU A 149 -2.73 -1.74 6.47
CA GLU A 149 -3.33 -1.08 7.63
C GLU A 149 -3.35 0.45 7.48
N CYS A 150 -2.23 1.06 7.09
CA CYS A 150 -2.12 2.52 7.05
C CYS A 150 -2.08 3.13 5.65
N GLY A 151 -1.90 2.33 4.59
CA GLY A 151 -1.93 2.81 3.20
C GLY A 151 -0.61 3.35 2.65
N VAL A 152 0.45 3.45 3.46
CA VAL A 152 1.75 3.97 3.03
C VAL A 152 2.41 3.09 1.96
N SER A 153 3.13 3.69 1.01
CA SER A 153 3.92 2.97 0.01
C SER A 153 5.08 2.17 0.62
N HIS A 154 5.49 1.11 -0.08
CA HIS A 154 6.66 0.30 0.26
C HIS A 154 7.93 1.17 0.38
N GLY A 155 8.69 0.97 1.47
CA GLY A 155 9.82 1.83 1.86
C GLY A 155 9.44 3.12 2.58
N GLY A 156 8.16 3.47 2.64
CA GLY A 156 7.64 4.62 3.37
C GLY A 156 7.57 4.40 4.88
N LEU A 157 7.45 5.49 5.64
CA LEU A 157 7.23 5.45 7.08
C LEU A 157 5.74 5.32 7.39
N HIS A 158 5.40 4.42 8.30
CA HIS A 158 4.01 4.22 8.73
C HIS A 158 3.39 5.48 9.33
N HIS A 159 2.07 5.60 9.22
CA HIS A 159 1.33 6.58 10.00
C HIS A 159 1.22 6.13 11.48
N PRO A 160 1.20 7.07 12.44
CA PRO A 160 1.03 6.72 13.85
C PRO A 160 -0.25 5.90 14.06
N GLY A 161 -0.16 4.83 14.86
CA GLY A 161 -1.29 3.92 15.06
C GLY A 161 -1.31 2.70 14.15
N CYS A 162 -0.32 2.51 13.26
CA CYS A 162 -0.29 1.36 12.36
C CYS A 162 0.00 0.04 13.09
N ASP A 163 -0.90 -0.93 12.96
CA ASP A 163 -0.75 -2.26 13.56
C ASP A 163 0.38 -3.12 12.97
N ILE A 164 0.97 -2.68 11.85
CA ILE A 164 2.11 -3.37 11.22
C ILE A 164 3.46 -2.77 11.63
N GLU A 165 3.50 -1.50 12.03
CA GLU A 165 4.77 -0.85 12.33
C GLU A 165 5.49 -1.56 13.49
N GLU A 166 6.75 -1.93 13.27
CA GLU A 166 7.59 -2.54 14.29
C GLU A 166 8.32 -1.52 15.15
N CYS A 167 8.43 -1.85 16.44
CA CYS A 167 9.29 -1.14 17.36
C CYS A 167 10.76 -1.31 16.94
N PRO A 168 11.50 -0.23 16.70
CA PRO A 168 12.90 -0.35 16.29
C PRO A 168 13.81 -0.94 17.37
N ARG A 169 13.38 -0.92 18.65
CA ARG A 169 14.12 -1.50 19.78
C ARG A 169 13.97 -3.02 19.90
N CYS A 170 12.73 -3.53 19.84
CA CYS A 170 12.46 -4.96 20.11
C CYS A 170 11.85 -5.74 18.94
N ARG A 171 11.56 -5.08 17.81
CA ARG A 171 10.96 -5.66 16.60
C ARG A 171 9.57 -6.29 16.77
N ARG A 172 8.94 -6.13 17.93
CA ARG A 172 7.51 -6.41 18.11
C ARG A 172 6.68 -5.24 17.56
N GLN A 173 5.36 -5.42 17.44
CA GLN A 173 4.43 -4.34 17.07
C GLN A 173 4.64 -3.10 17.96
N TYR A 174 4.84 -1.93 17.35
CA TYR A 174 5.15 -0.68 18.05
C TYR A 174 4.02 -0.26 19.00
N LEU A 175 2.76 -0.41 18.58
CA LEU A 175 1.57 -0.03 19.35
C LEU A 175 1.39 -0.79 20.66
N SER A 176 1.93 -2.01 20.76
CA SER A 176 1.73 -2.90 21.91
C SER A 176 3.03 -3.35 22.57
N CYS A 177 4.16 -2.74 22.22
CA CYS A 177 5.43 -3.07 22.86
C CYS A 177 5.60 -2.35 24.20
N ASP A 178 6.16 -3.07 25.18
CA ASP A 178 6.38 -2.55 26.54
C ASP A 178 7.69 -1.73 26.66
N CYS A 179 8.34 -1.45 25.54
CA CYS A 179 9.66 -0.83 25.51
C CYS A 179 9.68 0.61 26.03
N GLY A 180 8.53 1.27 26.20
CA GLY A 180 8.42 2.63 26.73
C GLY A 180 8.28 2.71 28.26
N GLU A 181 8.01 1.59 28.93
CA GLU A 181 7.74 1.53 30.38
C GLU A 181 8.98 1.16 31.21
N GLU A 182 10.03 0.69 30.53
CA GLU A 182 11.28 0.32 31.18
C GLU A 182 12.12 1.59 31.44
N GLU A 183 12.12 2.07 32.68
CA GLU A 183 13.18 2.94 33.19
C GLU A 183 14.52 2.21 33.04
N ASP A 184 15.51 2.86 32.45
CA ASP A 184 16.84 2.31 32.16
C ASP A 184 17.43 1.54 33.36
N GLY A 185 17.35 0.20 33.33
CA GLY A 185 18.33 -0.64 33.99
C GLY A 185 19.70 -0.44 33.32
N PRO A 186 20.83 -0.55 34.03
CA PRO A 186 22.14 -0.13 33.53
C PRO A 186 22.65 -1.10 32.45
N GLY A 187 22.21 -0.87 31.22
CA GLY A 187 22.69 -1.46 29.98
C GLY A 187 22.96 -0.34 28.99
N GLY A 188 23.92 0.52 29.33
CA GLY A 188 24.40 1.58 28.45
C GLY A 188 24.90 1.01 27.11
N PRO A 189 24.78 1.76 26.00
CA PRO A 189 25.39 1.35 24.74
C PRO A 189 26.90 1.26 24.93
N GLU A 190 27.50 0.16 24.45
CA GLU A 190 28.94 0.09 24.30
C GLU A 190 29.40 1.35 23.54
N ALA A 191 30.34 2.06 24.17
CA ALA A 191 30.91 3.28 23.65
C ALA A 191 31.39 3.06 22.22
N ILE A 192 30.82 3.82 21.29
CA ILE A 192 31.45 4.11 20.01
C ILE A 192 32.81 4.72 20.38
N PRO A 193 33.96 4.12 20.02
CA PRO A 193 35.24 4.78 20.28
C PRO A 193 35.27 6.06 19.45
N ALA A 194 35.40 7.18 20.15
CA ALA A 194 35.58 8.48 19.56
C ALA A 194 36.74 8.43 18.56
N MET A 195 36.43 8.69 17.28
CA MET A 195 37.17 9.60 16.40
C MET A 195 38.57 9.96 16.92
N MET A 196 39.56 9.30 16.34
CA MET A 196 40.97 9.59 16.52
C MET A 196 41.25 11.08 16.25
N PRO A 197 41.97 11.79 17.11
CA PRO A 197 42.47 13.11 16.74
C PRO A 197 43.52 12.95 15.64
N CYS A 198 43.40 13.81 14.62
CA CYS A 198 44.35 13.95 13.53
C CYS A 198 45.72 14.35 14.10
N GLU A 199 46.67 13.41 14.11
CA GLU A 199 48.05 13.68 14.51
C GLU A 199 48.74 14.40 13.35
N VAL A 200 49.09 15.66 13.60
CA VAL A 200 49.97 16.47 12.75
C VAL A 200 51.33 15.78 12.71
N LEU A 201 51.72 15.29 11.53
CA LEU A 201 53.08 14.84 11.24
C LEU A 201 54.08 15.99 11.47
N GLN A 202 55.23 15.60 12.04
CA GLN A 202 56.41 16.40 12.37
C GLN A 202 56.87 17.35 11.26
#